data_AF-A0A2T6D9T8-F1
#
_entry.id   AF-A0A2T6D9T8-F1
#
_cell.length_a   1.000
_cell.length_b   1.000
_cell.length_c   1.000
_cell.angle_alpha   90.00
_cell.angle_beta   90.00
_cell.angle_gamma   90.00
#
_symmetry.space_group_name_H-M   'P 1'
#
loop_
_entity.id
_entity.type
_entity.pdbx_description
1 polymer ?
#
loop_
_entity_poly.entity_id
_entity_poly.type
_entity_poly.pdbx_seq_one_letter_code
_entity_poly.pdbx_strand_id
1 'polypeptide(L)'
;MVGKVMHGGYWLMALAVALVLACGVARAADVEQVYTIQLEKFDLPASGGGTYSKYGIWLSLGGSTTPQVFEFDTGGEGLYAAHSADAAWWGADVTEETTSIDKNFGSGLEYTGKVAKTSVAFYNPHSTTQVLATTAADYKVGKSEHIVNTDTSTDLWPPETVGGNPAPPVDGKFYGDFGLSLKKGDHGIENVFAQLSYGGGVTAGYIVSLGERGSSQQPGIQVGLAASDLTNPDTVWFTMAAGPAGDTFEHSGLETYAAELISASLYLSGAGGKSATLTGLGLNLDTGNGSPGILYQQDSADETALTPVSNVDVDGNLTGLQDGLQLTLVGTDANGNSVTLDQFLTGSTYGTNLVWEEYRGDGQETYMNIGQLLFEKYAVTYDLANGQLGLTPYAVPEPGTAGLLLGGAAALLAWRLNRRG
;
A
#
# COMPACT_ATOMS: atom_id res chain seq x y z
N MET A 1 -89.75 -14.60 -12.44
CA MET A 1 -90.24 -13.28 -12.03
C MET A 1 -89.02 -12.40 -11.81
N VAL A 2 -88.69 -11.58 -12.80
CA VAL A 2 -88.90 -10.12 -12.78
C VAL A 2 -88.02 -9.40 -11.75
N GLY A 3 -86.94 -8.81 -12.27
CA GLY A 3 -86.49 -7.46 -11.92
C GLY A 3 -85.51 -7.32 -10.75
N LYS A 4 -84.29 -6.87 -11.03
CA LYS A 4 -83.91 -5.43 -11.07
C LYS A 4 -82.38 -5.32 -11.20
N VAL A 5 -81.87 -4.77 -12.30
CA VAL A 5 -81.48 -3.35 -12.54
C VAL A 5 -79.96 -3.27 -12.58
N MET A 6 -79.45 -3.09 -13.80
CA MET A 6 -78.10 -2.62 -14.13
C MET A 6 -77.85 -1.25 -13.49
N HIS A 7 -76.59 -0.84 -13.32
CA HIS A 7 -76.07 0.47 -13.75
C HIS A 7 -74.53 0.47 -13.67
N GLY A 8 -73.90 0.53 -14.85
CA GLY A 8 -72.73 1.39 -15.12
C GLY A 8 -71.36 0.88 -14.63
N GLY A 9 -70.28 0.93 -15.41
CA GLY A 9 -70.08 1.41 -16.76
C GLY A 9 -68.62 1.18 -17.16
N TYR A 10 -68.35 1.38 -18.44
CA TYR A 10 -67.08 1.78 -19.05
C TYR A 10 -65.84 0.92 -18.81
N TRP A 11 -65.56 0.13 -19.85
CA TRP A 11 -64.25 -0.16 -20.43
C TRP A 11 -63.14 0.82 -20.04
N LEU A 12 -62.03 0.27 -19.54
CA LEU A 12 -60.69 0.75 -19.87
C LEU A 12 -59.68 -0.38 -19.67
N MET A 13 -59.16 -0.87 -20.80
CA MET A 13 -57.86 -1.53 -20.86
C MET A 13 -56.81 -0.55 -20.32
N ALA A 14 -56.20 -0.89 -19.19
CA ALA A 14 -54.97 -0.25 -18.75
C ALA A 14 -53.83 -1.27 -18.90
N LEU A 15 -53.02 -0.99 -19.92
CA LEU A 15 -51.68 -1.52 -20.15
C LEU A 15 -50.88 -1.40 -18.84
N ALA A 16 -50.64 -2.52 -18.15
CA ALA A 16 -49.73 -2.56 -17.01
C ALA A 16 -48.29 -2.54 -17.53
N VAL A 17 -47.81 -1.35 -17.88
CA VAL A 17 -46.37 -1.05 -17.82
C VAL A 17 -46.05 -0.98 -16.34
N ALA A 18 -45.57 -2.08 -15.78
CA ALA A 18 -44.95 -2.10 -14.46
C ALA A 18 -43.63 -1.34 -14.56
N LEU A 19 -43.75 -0.01 -14.48
CA LEU A 19 -42.66 0.88 -14.19
C LEU A 19 -42.26 0.62 -12.73
N VAL A 20 -41.32 -0.32 -12.53
CA VAL A 20 -40.56 -0.42 -11.29
C VAL A 20 -39.63 0.78 -11.25
N LEU A 21 -40.19 1.95 -10.92
CA LEU A 21 -39.46 3.04 -10.29
C LEU A 21 -39.15 2.56 -8.86
N ALA A 22 -38.19 1.64 -8.74
CA ALA A 22 -37.46 1.49 -7.49
C ALA A 22 -36.64 2.77 -7.35
N CYS A 23 -37.20 3.69 -6.57
CA CYS A 23 -36.58 4.92 -6.11
C CYS A 23 -35.39 4.57 -5.20
N GLY A 24 -34.31 4.05 -5.79
CA GLY A 24 -33.00 4.12 -5.17
C GLY A 24 -32.55 5.56 -5.27
N VAL A 25 -32.46 6.26 -4.15
CA VAL A 25 -31.69 7.50 -4.10
C VAL A 25 -30.28 7.08 -4.49
N ALA A 26 -29.83 7.44 -5.70
CA ALA A 26 -28.46 7.17 -6.11
C ALA A 26 -27.57 7.86 -5.06
N ARG A 27 -26.87 7.04 -4.26
CA ARG A 27 -25.90 7.55 -3.30
C ARG A 27 -24.84 8.31 -4.11
N ALA A 28 -24.51 9.52 -3.71
CA ALA A 28 -23.39 10.24 -4.29
C ALA A 28 -22.12 9.39 -4.12
N ALA A 29 -21.25 9.39 -5.12
CA ALA A 29 -19.99 8.66 -5.02
C ALA A 29 -19.13 9.26 -3.91
N ASP A 30 -18.35 8.44 -3.23
CA ASP A 30 -17.42 8.91 -2.20
C ASP A 30 -16.29 9.74 -2.82
N VAL A 31 -15.93 9.47 -4.09
CA VAL A 31 -14.92 10.19 -4.85
C VAL A 31 -15.48 10.70 -6.18
N GLU A 32 -15.74 12.00 -6.28
CA GLU A 32 -16.18 12.66 -7.52
C GLU A 32 -15.07 13.50 -8.19
N GLN A 33 -13.98 13.75 -7.48
CA GLN A 33 -12.77 14.41 -7.97
C GLN A 33 -11.56 13.74 -7.32
N VAL A 34 -10.45 13.65 -8.07
CA VAL A 34 -9.19 13.17 -7.50
C VAL A 34 -8.72 14.12 -6.39
N TYR A 35 -8.17 13.56 -5.32
CA TYR A 35 -7.56 14.34 -4.25
C TYR A 35 -6.29 13.66 -3.76
N THR A 36 -5.37 14.45 -3.21
CA THR A 36 -4.10 13.94 -2.69
C THR A 36 -4.06 14.06 -1.19
N ILE A 37 -3.73 12.96 -0.52
CA ILE A 37 -3.37 12.92 0.89
C ILE A 37 -1.85 12.93 0.97
N GLN A 38 -1.27 13.94 1.63
CA GLN A 38 0.18 13.96 1.87
C GLN A 38 0.53 12.95 2.96
N LEU A 39 1.57 12.18 2.74
CA LEU A 39 2.14 11.28 3.74
C LEU A 39 3.23 12.02 4.52
N GLU A 40 3.45 11.64 5.78
CA GLU A 40 4.57 12.12 6.58
C GLU A 40 5.68 11.08 6.58
N LYS A 41 6.92 11.50 6.29
CA LYS A 41 8.09 10.64 6.31
C LYS A 41 8.70 10.62 7.71
N PHE A 42 8.91 9.44 8.27
CA PHE A 42 9.58 9.21 9.55
C PHE A 42 10.88 8.45 9.32
N ASP A 43 12.00 9.01 9.77
CA ASP A 43 13.27 8.29 9.78
C ASP A 43 13.40 7.51 11.09
N LEU A 44 13.50 6.18 10.95
CA LEU A 44 13.59 5.21 12.02
C LEU A 44 14.99 4.58 12.06
N PRO A 45 15.48 4.17 13.24
CA PRO A 45 16.75 3.46 13.34
C PRO A 45 16.65 2.09 12.66
N ALA A 46 17.63 1.77 11.82
CA ALA A 46 17.73 0.46 11.18
C ALA A 46 18.49 -0.57 12.07
N SER A 47 18.06 -1.82 12.03
CA SER A 47 18.83 -2.94 12.59
C SER A 47 20.17 -3.05 11.85
N GLY A 48 21.29 -2.92 12.55
CA GLY A 48 22.63 -2.90 11.95
C GLY A 48 23.25 -1.50 11.78
N GLY A 49 22.53 -0.44 12.18
CA GLY A 49 23.00 0.95 12.14
C GLY A 49 22.47 1.72 10.94
N GLY A 50 22.44 3.05 11.06
CA GLY A 50 21.82 3.95 10.07
C GLY A 50 20.34 4.20 10.34
N THR A 51 19.66 4.74 9.34
CA THR A 51 18.23 5.04 9.38
C THR A 51 17.55 4.54 8.12
N TYR A 52 16.30 4.10 8.25
CA TYR A 52 15.41 3.85 7.13
C TYR A 52 14.14 4.65 7.31
N SER A 53 13.36 4.79 6.25
CA SER A 53 12.16 5.61 6.30
C SER A 53 10.91 4.74 6.41
N LYS A 54 9.93 5.20 7.18
CA LYS A 54 8.53 4.75 7.11
C LYS A 54 7.64 5.93 6.82
N TYR A 55 6.44 5.66 6.35
CA TYR A 55 5.50 6.68 5.92
C TYR A 55 4.23 6.60 6.77
N GLY A 56 3.73 7.76 7.18
CA GLY A 56 2.54 7.88 7.99
C GLY A 56 1.42 8.57 7.25
N ILE A 57 0.19 8.09 7.46
CA ILE A 57 -1.04 8.73 6.99
C ILE A 57 -1.81 9.29 8.19
N TRP A 58 -2.29 10.53 8.06
CA TRP A 58 -3.01 11.23 9.13
C TRP A 58 -4.51 11.02 8.99
N LEU A 59 -5.13 10.41 10.00
CA LEU A 59 -6.56 10.16 10.01
C LEU A 59 -7.18 10.25 11.41
N SER A 60 -8.50 10.46 11.44
CA SER A 60 -9.34 10.27 12.62
C SER A 60 -10.50 9.33 12.31
N LEU A 61 -11.13 8.81 13.36
CA LEU A 61 -12.19 7.81 13.28
C LEU A 61 -13.47 8.33 13.94
N GLY A 62 -14.63 7.91 13.45
CA GLY A 62 -15.91 8.07 14.14
C GLY A 62 -16.31 9.53 14.39
N GLY A 63 -15.95 10.43 13.49
CA GLY A 63 -16.25 11.86 13.60
C GLY A 63 -15.34 12.64 14.56
N SER A 64 -14.24 12.05 15.05
CA SER A 64 -13.24 12.80 15.83
C SER A 64 -12.57 13.90 14.99
N THR A 65 -12.19 15.01 15.63
CA THR A 65 -11.38 16.09 15.04
C THR A 65 -9.93 16.05 15.50
N THR A 66 -9.49 14.97 16.13
CA THR A 66 -8.12 14.80 16.65
C THR A 66 -7.42 13.70 15.86
N PRO A 67 -6.90 14.00 14.66
CA PRO A 67 -6.21 13.01 13.85
C PRO A 67 -4.91 12.56 14.50
N GLN A 68 -4.58 11.29 14.26
CA GLN A 68 -3.31 10.67 14.60
C GLN A 68 -2.68 10.07 13.34
N VAL A 69 -1.39 9.74 13.45
CA VAL A 69 -0.63 9.13 12.37
C VAL A 69 -0.64 7.61 12.49
N PHE A 70 -0.89 6.95 11.37
CA PHE A 70 -0.93 5.49 11.20
C PHE A 70 0.11 5.09 10.16
N GLU A 71 0.71 3.91 10.30
CA GLU A 71 1.67 3.40 9.33
C GLU A 71 0.97 3.22 7.99
N PHE A 72 1.53 3.80 6.93
CA PHE A 72 1.04 3.64 5.58
C PHE A 72 1.71 2.41 4.95
N ASP A 73 0.92 1.35 4.79
CA ASP A 73 1.42 0.03 4.41
C ASP A 73 0.64 -0.52 3.21
N THR A 74 1.27 -0.66 2.05
CA THR A 74 0.63 -1.29 0.88
C THR A 74 0.68 -2.81 0.88
N GLY A 75 1.52 -3.43 1.71
CA GLY A 75 1.61 -4.88 1.89
C GLY A 75 0.60 -5.41 2.92
N GLY A 76 0.30 -4.63 3.95
CA GLY A 76 -0.66 -4.92 5.02
C GLY A 76 -2.12 -4.73 4.63
N GLU A 77 -3.02 -5.47 5.26
CA GLU A 77 -4.46 -5.38 5.00
C GLU A 77 -5.15 -4.42 5.98
N GLY A 78 -6.10 -3.63 5.46
CA GLY A 78 -7.08 -2.88 6.25
C GLY A 78 -6.56 -1.93 7.32
N LEU A 79 -7.46 -1.34 8.10
CA LEU A 79 -7.10 -0.36 9.14
C LEU A 79 -7.25 -0.99 10.53
N TYR A 80 -6.15 -1.10 11.25
CA TYR A 80 -6.07 -1.57 12.63
C TYR A 80 -5.59 -0.42 13.50
N ALA A 81 -6.45 0.10 14.36
CA ALA A 81 -6.18 1.28 15.15
C ALA A 81 -6.17 0.95 16.64
N ALA A 82 -5.10 1.36 17.32
CA ALA A 82 -5.02 1.30 18.78
C ALA A 82 -6.21 2.05 19.40
N HIS A 83 -6.76 1.49 20.46
CA HIS A 83 -7.91 2.04 21.15
C HIS A 83 -7.70 1.99 22.67
N SER A 84 -8.06 3.07 23.34
CA SER A 84 -8.17 3.19 24.80
C SER A 84 -9.29 4.17 25.13
N ALA A 85 -9.71 4.25 26.40
CA ALA A 85 -10.79 5.15 26.83
C ALA A 85 -10.48 6.64 26.56
N ASP A 86 -9.20 7.01 26.47
CA ASP A 86 -8.75 8.39 26.19
C ASP A 86 -8.28 8.58 24.74
N ALA A 87 -8.50 7.60 23.86
CA ALA A 87 -8.04 7.64 22.49
C ALA A 87 -8.81 8.68 21.67
N ALA A 88 -8.36 9.95 21.75
CA ALA A 88 -9.08 11.10 21.20
C ALA A 88 -9.32 11.04 19.68
N TRP A 89 -8.59 10.21 18.94
CA TRP A 89 -8.80 9.98 17.50
C TRP A 89 -9.99 9.07 17.21
N TRP A 90 -10.54 8.37 18.19
CA TRP A 90 -11.83 7.71 18.11
C TRP A 90 -12.92 8.66 18.58
N GLY A 91 -13.84 9.01 17.68
CA GLY A 91 -15.00 9.84 17.98
C GLY A 91 -16.19 9.02 18.48
N ALA A 92 -17.35 9.67 18.57
CA ALA A 92 -18.56 9.06 19.11
C ALA A 92 -19.26 8.11 18.11
N ASP A 93 -18.98 8.24 16.81
CA ASP A 93 -19.68 7.50 15.75
C ASP A 93 -18.99 6.16 15.46
N VAL A 94 -18.87 5.32 16.48
CA VAL A 94 -18.22 4.00 16.42
C VAL A 94 -19.21 2.94 16.89
N THR A 95 -19.46 1.94 16.06
CA THR A 95 -20.28 0.78 16.41
C THR A 95 -19.41 -0.46 16.47
N GLU A 96 -19.14 -0.95 17.68
CA GLU A 96 -18.41 -2.19 17.89
C GLU A 96 -19.25 -3.42 17.49
N GLU A 97 -18.62 -4.37 16.81
CA GLU A 97 -19.19 -5.68 16.52
C GLU A 97 -18.75 -6.72 17.54
N THR A 98 -19.49 -7.84 17.62
CA THR A 98 -19.13 -8.94 18.52
C THR A 98 -17.87 -9.70 18.09
N THR A 99 -17.52 -9.62 16.81
CA THR A 99 -16.38 -10.31 16.18
C THR A 99 -15.07 -9.83 16.77
N SER A 100 -14.25 -10.75 17.27
CA SER A 100 -12.90 -10.44 17.74
C SER A 100 -11.93 -10.32 16.57
N ILE A 101 -10.90 -9.51 16.76
CA ILE A 101 -9.71 -9.51 15.91
C ILE A 101 -8.57 -10.19 16.67
N ASP A 102 -7.77 -10.93 15.92
CA ASP A 102 -6.48 -11.50 16.29
C ASP A 102 -5.63 -11.46 15.02
N LYS A 103 -4.79 -10.43 14.89
CA LYS A 103 -4.06 -10.14 13.66
C LYS A 103 -2.57 -10.06 13.91
N ASN A 104 -1.83 -10.93 13.23
CA ASN A 104 -0.38 -10.96 13.22
C ASN A 104 0.17 -10.33 11.94
N PHE A 105 1.09 -9.38 12.08
CA PHE A 105 1.81 -8.74 11.00
C PHE A 105 3.23 -9.28 10.90
N GLY A 106 3.82 -9.26 9.69
CA GLY A 106 5.19 -9.73 9.46
C GLY A 106 6.27 -8.93 10.21
N SER A 107 5.92 -7.76 10.73
CA SER A 107 6.77 -6.97 11.64
C SER A 107 6.89 -7.55 13.07
N GLY A 108 6.25 -8.69 13.33
CA GLY A 108 6.17 -9.30 14.65
C GLY A 108 5.19 -8.57 15.58
N LEU A 109 4.22 -7.83 15.04
CA LEU A 109 3.16 -7.19 15.83
C LEU A 109 1.88 -8.01 15.80
N GLU A 110 1.32 -8.27 16.97
CA GLU A 110 0.03 -8.90 17.17
C GLU A 110 -0.98 -7.88 17.72
N TYR A 111 -2.12 -7.77 17.06
CA TYR A 111 -3.24 -6.89 17.43
C TYR A 111 -4.44 -7.72 17.85
N THR A 112 -4.96 -7.47 19.06
CA THR A 112 -6.19 -8.10 19.53
C THR A 112 -7.22 -7.07 19.98
N GLY A 113 -8.50 -7.40 19.85
CA GLY A 113 -9.61 -6.50 20.15
C GLY A 113 -10.90 -6.89 19.43
N LYS A 114 -11.59 -5.90 18.84
CA LYS A 114 -12.88 -6.09 18.15
C LYS A 114 -12.90 -5.47 16.77
N VAL A 115 -13.76 -6.00 15.90
CA VAL A 115 -14.17 -5.29 14.67
C VAL A 115 -15.07 -4.13 15.08
N ALA A 116 -14.89 -2.96 14.48
CA ALA A 116 -15.78 -1.82 14.65
C ALA A 116 -16.17 -1.23 13.30
N LYS A 117 -17.41 -0.76 13.17
CA LYS A 117 -17.88 0.07 12.06
C LYS A 117 -17.75 1.54 12.41
N THR A 118 -17.13 2.32 11.54
CA THR A 118 -16.86 3.74 11.77
C THR A 118 -16.66 4.47 10.45
N SER A 119 -16.53 5.81 10.51
CA SER A 119 -16.03 6.63 9.42
C SER A 119 -14.53 6.89 9.59
N VAL A 120 -13.82 7.05 8.47
CA VAL A 120 -12.40 7.43 8.43
C VAL A 120 -12.29 8.79 7.78
N ALA A 121 -11.74 9.77 8.49
CA ALA A 121 -11.48 11.10 7.95
C ALA A 121 -9.99 11.30 7.73
N PHE A 122 -9.59 11.75 6.53
CA PHE A 122 -8.20 11.93 6.14
C PHE A 122 -7.77 13.40 6.23
N TYR A 123 -6.54 13.62 6.65
CA TYR A 123 -5.96 14.95 6.87
C TYR A 123 -4.59 15.07 6.20
N ASN A 124 -4.19 16.31 5.92
CA ASN A 124 -2.78 16.60 5.70
C ASN A 124 -2.00 16.48 7.03
N PRO A 125 -0.68 16.21 6.99
CA PRO A 125 0.15 16.12 8.18
C PRO A 125 -0.02 17.31 9.12
N HIS A 126 -0.24 17.00 10.40
CA HIS A 126 -0.45 17.95 11.49
C HIS A 126 -1.67 18.89 11.36
N SER A 127 -2.54 18.69 10.36
CA SER A 127 -3.79 19.44 10.23
C SER A 127 -4.85 18.85 11.14
N THR A 128 -5.55 19.68 11.92
CA THR A 128 -6.72 19.27 12.73
C THR A 128 -8.03 19.87 12.24
N THR A 129 -7.97 20.76 11.23
CA THR A 129 -9.12 21.56 10.77
C THR A 129 -9.47 21.33 9.31
N GLN A 130 -8.53 20.86 8.50
CA GLN A 130 -8.76 20.59 7.09
C GLN A 130 -8.91 19.09 6.85
N VAL A 131 -10.16 18.62 6.83
CA VAL A 131 -10.52 17.29 6.37
C VAL A 131 -10.46 17.27 4.84
N LEU A 132 -9.75 16.30 4.28
CA LEU A 132 -9.61 16.10 2.83
C LEU A 132 -10.76 15.26 2.28
N ALA A 133 -11.08 14.18 2.97
CA ALA A 133 -12.16 13.26 2.63
C ALA A 133 -12.64 12.55 3.91
N THR A 134 -13.87 12.06 3.89
CA THR A 134 -14.42 11.23 4.97
C THR A 134 -15.23 10.11 4.36
N THR A 135 -14.95 8.87 4.79
CA THR A 135 -15.71 7.71 4.36
C THR A 135 -17.08 7.67 5.03
N ALA A 136 -17.95 6.79 4.53
CA ALA A 136 -19.17 6.43 5.23
C ALA A 136 -18.90 5.83 6.63
N ALA A 137 -19.89 5.88 7.54
CA ALA A 137 -19.74 5.42 8.92
C ALA A 137 -19.91 3.89 9.11
N ASP A 138 -19.81 3.11 8.04
CA ASP A 138 -20.00 1.66 8.01
C ASP A 138 -18.74 0.90 7.53
N TYR A 139 -17.59 1.56 7.48
CA TYR A 139 -16.30 0.96 7.17
C TYR A 139 -15.82 0.15 8.38
N LYS A 140 -15.40 -1.09 8.15
CA LYS A 140 -14.89 -1.96 9.20
C LYS A 140 -13.41 -1.70 9.44
N VAL A 141 -13.06 -1.53 10.70
CA VAL A 141 -11.71 -1.32 11.19
C VAL A 141 -11.45 -2.25 12.38
N GLY A 142 -10.19 -2.61 12.60
CA GLY A 142 -9.76 -3.23 13.85
C GLY A 142 -9.69 -2.19 14.96
N LYS A 143 -10.56 -2.32 15.96
CA LYS A 143 -10.46 -1.60 17.23
C LYS A 143 -9.56 -2.40 18.16
N SER A 144 -8.28 -2.07 18.14
CA SER A 144 -7.21 -2.84 18.78
C SER A 144 -7.03 -2.39 20.22
N GLU A 145 -7.40 -3.24 21.17
CA GLU A 145 -7.38 -2.95 22.60
C GLU A 145 -6.09 -3.46 23.25
N HIS A 146 -5.38 -4.34 22.57
CA HIS A 146 -4.09 -4.86 23.00
C HIS A 146 -3.15 -5.06 21.79
N ILE A 147 -1.91 -4.61 21.92
CA ILE A 147 -0.88 -4.73 20.88
C ILE A 147 0.42 -5.21 21.51
N VAL A 148 0.97 -6.31 20.99
CA VAL A 148 2.19 -6.96 21.50
C VAL A 148 3.20 -7.10 20.36
N ASN A 149 4.48 -6.89 20.67
CA ASN A 149 5.56 -7.35 19.80
C ASN A 149 5.90 -8.80 20.16
N THR A 150 5.54 -9.75 19.29
CA THR A 150 5.69 -11.20 19.50
C THR A 150 7.15 -11.64 19.56
N ASP A 151 8.03 -10.98 18.79
CA ASP A 151 9.46 -11.32 18.71
C ASP A 151 10.18 -11.07 20.04
N THR A 152 9.76 -10.03 20.76
CA THR A 152 10.32 -9.63 22.05
C THR A 152 9.40 -9.93 23.23
N SER A 153 8.17 -10.38 22.97
CA SER A 153 7.09 -10.50 23.96
C SER A 153 6.81 -9.20 24.73
N THR A 154 7.02 -8.04 24.10
CA THR A 154 6.83 -6.73 24.74
C THR A 154 5.40 -6.26 24.54
N ASP A 155 4.72 -5.90 25.63
CA ASP A 155 3.41 -5.26 25.56
C ASP A 155 3.56 -3.78 25.18
N LEU A 156 3.09 -3.42 23.98
CA LEU A 156 3.22 -2.08 23.41
C LEU A 156 1.98 -1.24 23.67
N TRP A 157 0.82 -1.89 23.85
CA TRP A 157 -0.46 -1.24 24.13
C TRP A 157 -1.28 -2.08 25.11
N PRO A 158 -0.99 -2.03 26.42
CA PRO A 158 -1.65 -2.90 27.39
C PRO A 158 -3.13 -2.51 27.60
N PRO A 159 -4.04 -3.48 27.84
CA PRO A 159 -5.47 -3.23 28.08
C PRO A 159 -5.74 -2.31 29.28
N GLU A 160 -4.80 -2.26 30.22
CA GLU A 160 -4.90 -1.55 31.50
C GLU A 160 -4.38 -0.10 31.47
N THR A 161 -4.17 0.51 30.29
CA THR A 161 -3.91 1.97 30.21
C THR A 161 -5.19 2.76 30.52
N VAL A 162 -5.53 2.77 31.81
CA VAL A 162 -6.52 3.60 32.49
C VAL A 162 -5.89 4.98 32.66
N GLY A 163 -6.14 5.90 31.73
CA GLY A 163 -5.74 7.30 31.89
C GLY A 163 -4.41 7.66 31.23
N GLY A 164 -4.46 8.50 30.20
CA GLY A 164 -3.31 9.16 29.60
C GLY A 164 -3.00 8.67 28.19
N ASN A 165 -2.87 9.60 27.25
CA ASN A 165 -2.52 9.36 25.84
C ASN A 165 -1.19 8.57 25.76
N PRO A 166 -1.22 7.24 25.55
CA PRO A 166 -0.01 6.43 25.59
C PRO A 166 0.86 6.73 24.36
N ALA A 167 2.15 6.39 24.45
CA ALA A 167 3.04 6.50 23.29
C ALA A 167 2.51 5.63 22.12
N PRO A 168 2.69 6.05 20.86
CA PRO A 168 2.27 5.25 19.72
C PRO A 168 2.94 3.85 19.76
N PRO A 169 2.18 2.74 19.65
CA PRO A 169 2.70 1.40 19.85
C PRO A 169 3.58 0.90 18.70
N VAL A 170 3.36 1.38 17.47
CA VAL A 170 4.09 0.92 16.27
C VAL A 170 5.31 1.79 16.07
N ASP A 171 6.50 1.21 16.20
CA ASP A 171 7.81 1.88 16.09
C ASP A 171 7.98 3.15 16.95
N GLY A 172 7.13 3.34 17.97
CA GLY A 172 7.07 4.58 18.75
C GLY A 172 6.55 5.79 17.97
N LYS A 173 5.97 5.60 16.78
CA LYS A 173 5.50 6.67 15.87
C LYS A 173 4.03 6.56 15.51
N PHE A 174 3.51 5.37 15.25
CA PHE A 174 2.18 5.19 14.69
C PHE A 174 1.19 4.58 15.68
N TYR A 175 -0.07 5.01 15.61
CA TYR A 175 -1.18 4.53 16.45
C TYR A 175 -1.88 3.29 15.87
N GLY A 176 -1.22 2.61 14.94
CA GLY A 176 -1.70 1.42 14.25
C GLY A 176 -1.30 1.42 12.77
N ASP A 177 -1.83 0.45 12.03
CA ASP A 177 -1.54 0.20 10.62
C ASP A 177 -2.71 0.61 9.73
N PHE A 178 -2.40 1.32 8.65
CA PHE A 178 -3.32 1.63 7.55
C PHE A 178 -2.85 0.88 6.29
N GLY A 179 -3.39 -0.33 6.17
CA GLY A 179 -3.13 -1.31 5.12
C GLY A 179 -3.90 -1.04 3.82
N LEU A 180 -3.20 -1.12 2.70
CA LEU A 180 -3.72 -0.98 1.33
C LEU A 180 -3.53 -2.25 0.48
N SER A 181 -3.26 -3.40 1.10
CA SER A 181 -3.26 -4.68 0.39
C SER A 181 -4.57 -4.89 -0.35
N LEU A 182 -4.46 -5.39 -1.58
CA LEU A 182 -5.61 -5.63 -2.45
C LEU A 182 -6.23 -7.02 -2.29
N LYS A 183 -5.69 -7.84 -1.38
CA LYS A 183 -6.31 -9.11 -0.99
C LYS A 183 -7.56 -8.87 -0.14
N LYS A 184 -8.45 -9.86 -0.12
CA LYS A 184 -9.58 -9.87 0.81
C LYS A 184 -9.06 -9.85 2.25
N GLY A 185 -9.51 -8.88 3.04
CA GLY A 185 -9.13 -8.73 4.44
C GLY A 185 -9.97 -9.59 5.37
N ASP A 186 -9.41 -9.93 6.53
CA ASP A 186 -10.11 -10.73 7.53
C ASP A 186 -11.29 -9.96 8.13
N HIS A 187 -12.42 -10.65 8.32
CA HIS A 187 -13.65 -10.09 8.90
C HIS A 187 -14.20 -8.82 8.21
N GLY A 188 -13.78 -8.57 6.97
CA GLY A 188 -14.14 -7.36 6.20
C GLY A 188 -13.32 -6.12 6.56
N ILE A 189 -12.25 -6.24 7.34
CA ILE A 189 -11.29 -5.16 7.58
C ILE A 189 -10.36 -5.09 6.35
N GLU A 190 -10.78 -4.29 5.38
CA GLU A 190 -10.21 -4.26 4.03
C GLU A 190 -9.57 -2.90 3.69
N ASN A 191 -8.83 -2.84 2.59
CA ASN A 191 -8.31 -1.59 2.03
C ASN A 191 -9.44 -0.56 1.88
N VAL A 192 -9.28 0.58 2.58
CA VAL A 192 -10.31 1.63 2.63
C VAL A 192 -10.55 2.25 1.25
N PHE A 193 -9.50 2.48 0.45
CA PHE A 193 -9.65 3.10 -0.86
C PHE A 193 -10.27 2.15 -1.88
N ALA A 194 -9.97 0.85 -1.80
CA ALA A 194 -10.60 -0.15 -2.66
C ALA A 194 -12.10 -0.36 -2.37
N GLN A 195 -12.59 0.10 -1.21
CA GLN A 195 -14.00 0.06 -0.82
C GLN A 195 -14.80 1.31 -1.23
N LEU A 196 -14.12 2.39 -1.65
CA LEU A 196 -14.80 3.63 -2.04
C LEU A 196 -15.63 3.45 -3.32
N SER A 197 -16.72 4.21 -3.40
CA SER A 197 -17.45 4.41 -4.65
C SER A 197 -16.87 5.59 -5.44
N TYR A 198 -16.71 5.42 -6.75
CA TYR A 198 -16.09 6.41 -7.65
C TYR A 198 -17.10 6.91 -8.69
N GLY A 199 -17.12 8.21 -8.94
CA GLY A 199 -18.05 8.88 -9.84
C GLY A 199 -17.44 10.10 -10.51
N GLY A 200 -18.25 10.93 -11.17
CA GLY A 200 -17.77 12.20 -11.75
C GLY A 200 -16.72 12.06 -12.87
N GLY A 201 -16.56 10.87 -13.46
CA GLY A 201 -15.51 10.58 -14.43
C GLY A 201 -14.15 10.23 -13.82
N VAL A 202 -14.08 10.08 -12.49
CA VAL A 202 -12.93 9.51 -11.78
C VAL A 202 -12.98 7.99 -11.89
N THR A 203 -11.85 7.38 -12.21
CA THR A 203 -11.70 5.91 -12.27
C THR A 203 -11.26 5.37 -10.91
N ALA A 204 -11.76 4.20 -10.53
CA ALA A 204 -11.43 3.54 -9.28
C ALA A 204 -9.95 3.15 -9.22
N GLY A 205 -9.25 3.65 -8.22
CA GLY A 205 -7.81 3.45 -8.08
C GLY A 205 -7.12 4.54 -7.28
N TYR A 206 -5.81 4.42 -7.18
CA TYR A 206 -4.96 5.39 -6.48
C TYR A 206 -3.52 5.35 -6.99
N ILE A 207 -2.77 6.44 -6.76
CA ILE A 207 -1.34 6.53 -7.09
C ILE A 207 -0.56 6.76 -5.80
N VAL A 208 0.38 5.88 -5.49
CA VAL A 208 1.32 6.03 -4.38
C VAL A 208 2.61 6.63 -4.92
N SER A 209 3.05 7.74 -4.34
CA SER A 209 4.31 8.39 -4.70
C SER A 209 5.11 8.71 -3.45
N LEU A 210 6.25 8.04 -3.24
CA LEU A 210 7.16 8.32 -2.13
C LEU A 210 8.24 9.36 -2.50
N GLY A 211 8.33 9.70 -3.79
CA GLY A 211 9.38 10.54 -4.35
C GLY A 211 10.63 9.74 -4.72
N GLU A 212 11.45 10.29 -5.63
CA GLU A 212 12.72 9.65 -5.99
C GLU A 212 13.62 9.50 -4.75
N ARG A 213 14.35 8.39 -4.61
CA ARG A 213 15.31 8.19 -3.51
C ARG A 213 16.24 9.40 -3.37
N GLY A 214 16.32 9.93 -2.16
CA GLY A 214 17.16 11.10 -1.85
C GLY A 214 16.60 12.43 -2.35
N SER A 215 15.43 12.44 -2.99
CA SER A 215 14.71 13.67 -3.32
C SER A 215 14.03 14.26 -2.09
N SER A 216 13.70 15.55 -2.19
CA SER A 216 12.85 16.25 -1.21
C SER A 216 11.38 16.29 -1.66
N GLN A 217 10.98 15.42 -2.60
CA GLN A 217 9.60 15.37 -3.05
C GLN A 217 8.71 14.93 -1.88
N GLN A 218 7.59 15.63 -1.70
CA GLN A 218 6.64 15.28 -0.65
C GLN A 218 5.98 13.94 -1.01
N PRO A 219 6.05 12.92 -0.13
CA PRO A 219 5.36 11.67 -0.35
C PRO A 219 3.85 11.87 -0.21
N GLY A 220 3.07 11.15 -1.00
CA GLY A 220 1.62 11.30 -1.03
C GLY A 220 0.92 10.16 -1.74
N ILE A 221 -0.39 10.09 -1.53
CA ILE A 221 -1.30 9.23 -2.27
C ILE A 221 -2.37 10.08 -2.96
N GLN A 222 -2.52 9.91 -4.27
CA GLN A 222 -3.69 10.41 -4.99
C GLN A 222 -4.78 9.34 -4.93
N VAL A 223 -5.98 9.70 -4.46
CA VAL A 223 -7.14 8.82 -4.46
C VAL A 223 -8.03 9.17 -5.64
N GLY A 224 -8.41 8.14 -6.40
CA GLY A 224 -9.05 8.27 -7.70
C GLY A 224 -8.03 8.51 -8.82
N LEU A 225 -8.35 8.00 -10.01
CA LEU A 225 -7.54 8.18 -11.21
C LEU A 225 -8.25 9.09 -12.21
N ALA A 226 -7.55 10.14 -12.65
CA ALA A 226 -7.98 10.96 -13.77
C ALA A 226 -7.65 10.28 -15.10
N ALA A 227 -8.33 10.68 -16.17
CA ALA A 227 -8.05 10.15 -17.51
C ALA A 227 -6.59 10.38 -17.96
N SER A 228 -5.96 11.47 -17.50
CA SER A 228 -4.54 11.74 -17.77
C SER A 228 -3.61 10.71 -17.13
N ASP A 229 -3.98 10.15 -15.98
CA ASP A 229 -3.15 9.18 -15.27
C ASP A 229 -3.13 7.84 -16.03
N LEU A 230 -4.29 7.45 -16.57
CA LEU A 230 -4.46 6.22 -17.36
C LEU A 230 -3.86 6.31 -18.77
N THR A 231 -3.66 7.52 -19.28
CA THR A 231 -3.16 7.77 -20.64
C THR A 231 -1.72 8.29 -20.66
N ASN A 232 -1.05 8.30 -19.51
CA ASN A 232 0.34 8.74 -19.42
C ASN A 232 1.25 7.81 -20.24
N PRO A 233 1.94 8.34 -21.28
CA PRO A 233 2.76 7.52 -22.18
C PRO A 233 4.03 6.97 -21.52
N ASP A 234 4.45 7.54 -20.39
CA ASP A 234 5.65 7.09 -19.65
C ASP A 234 5.34 5.95 -18.68
N THR A 235 4.05 5.61 -18.49
CA THR A 235 3.62 4.55 -17.58
C THR A 235 3.74 3.19 -18.25
N VAL A 236 4.46 2.28 -17.60
CA VAL A 236 4.46 0.86 -17.97
C VAL A 236 3.39 0.14 -17.15
N TRP A 237 2.50 -0.58 -17.83
CA TRP A 237 1.37 -1.26 -17.20
C TRP A 237 1.61 -2.76 -17.07
N PHE A 238 1.22 -3.34 -15.94
CA PHE A 238 1.28 -4.76 -15.62
C PHE A 238 -0.13 -5.25 -15.29
N THR A 239 -0.49 -6.46 -15.71
CA THR A 239 -1.74 -7.08 -15.24
C THR A 239 -1.55 -7.54 -13.80
N MET A 240 -2.45 -7.14 -12.91
CA MET A 240 -2.41 -7.59 -11.52
C MET A 240 -2.87 -9.05 -11.41
N ALA A 241 -2.21 -9.83 -10.55
CA ALA A 241 -2.60 -11.19 -10.23
C ALA A 241 -3.95 -11.18 -9.50
N ALA A 242 -4.93 -11.89 -10.06
CA ALA A 242 -6.27 -11.97 -9.49
C ALA A 242 -6.26 -12.69 -8.13
N GLY A 243 -7.14 -12.25 -7.23
CA GLY A 243 -7.41 -12.94 -5.98
C GLY A 243 -8.28 -14.18 -6.18
N PRO A 244 -8.76 -14.79 -5.09
CA PRO A 244 -9.72 -15.89 -5.17
C PRO A 244 -10.96 -15.51 -5.99
N ALA A 245 -11.40 -16.42 -6.86
CA ALA A 245 -12.50 -16.15 -7.79
C ALA A 245 -13.80 -15.83 -7.04
N GLY A 246 -14.39 -14.67 -7.36
CA GLY A 246 -15.65 -14.19 -6.77
C GLY A 246 -15.48 -13.34 -5.52
N ASP A 247 -14.26 -13.16 -5.01
CA ASP A 247 -14.01 -12.27 -3.89
C ASP A 247 -13.97 -10.81 -4.36
N THR A 248 -14.83 -9.99 -3.76
CA THR A 248 -14.93 -8.55 -4.01
C THR A 248 -14.83 -7.75 -2.71
N PHE A 249 -14.40 -6.50 -2.81
CA PHE A 249 -14.47 -5.55 -1.70
C PHE A 249 -15.94 -5.24 -1.33
N GLU A 250 -16.28 -5.25 -0.04
CA GLU A 250 -17.67 -5.29 0.46
C GLU A 250 -18.55 -4.11 -0.04
N HIS A 251 -17.97 -2.92 -0.17
CA HIS A 251 -18.70 -1.68 -0.50
C HIS A 251 -18.64 -1.25 -1.96
N SER A 252 -17.52 -1.49 -2.64
CA SER A 252 -17.33 -1.07 -4.04
C SER A 252 -17.73 -2.15 -5.04
N GLY A 253 -17.71 -3.43 -4.63
CA GLY A 253 -17.86 -4.58 -5.52
C GLY A 253 -16.69 -4.77 -6.48
N LEU A 254 -15.59 -4.04 -6.31
CA LEU A 254 -14.36 -4.24 -7.09
C LEU A 254 -13.74 -5.60 -6.76
N GLU A 255 -13.09 -6.20 -7.75
CA GLU A 255 -12.37 -7.47 -7.57
C GLU A 255 -11.22 -7.31 -6.58
N THR A 256 -10.97 -8.37 -5.81
CA THR A 256 -9.77 -8.50 -5.00
C THR A 256 -8.62 -9.11 -5.80
N TYR A 257 -7.40 -8.87 -5.36
CA TYR A 257 -6.16 -9.30 -6.01
C TYR A 257 -5.32 -10.17 -5.06
N ALA A 258 -4.30 -10.84 -5.59
CA ALA A 258 -3.31 -11.52 -4.76
C ALA A 258 -2.48 -10.51 -3.95
N ALA A 259 -1.81 -10.97 -2.88
CA ALA A 259 -0.85 -10.12 -2.16
C ALA A 259 0.39 -9.84 -3.04
N GLU A 260 0.82 -10.84 -3.80
CA GLU A 260 1.86 -10.77 -4.81
C GLU A 260 1.25 -10.31 -6.14
N LEU A 261 1.19 -8.99 -6.34
CA LEU A 261 0.40 -8.35 -7.39
C LEU A 261 0.91 -8.59 -8.82
N ILE A 262 2.22 -8.76 -9.02
CA ILE A 262 2.78 -9.01 -10.34
C ILE A 262 3.84 -10.10 -10.27
N SER A 263 4.17 -10.71 -11.41
CA SER A 263 5.24 -11.71 -11.50
C SER A 263 6.51 -11.11 -12.11
N ALA A 264 7.66 -11.53 -11.59
CA ALA A 264 8.96 -11.12 -12.08
C ALA A 264 9.97 -12.28 -12.14
N SER A 265 11.10 -12.02 -12.78
CA SER A 265 12.29 -12.85 -12.73
C SER A 265 13.40 -12.08 -12.03
N LEU A 266 14.08 -12.75 -11.10
CA LEU A 266 15.22 -12.24 -10.35
C LEU A 266 16.48 -12.88 -10.90
N TYR A 267 17.44 -12.05 -11.32
CA TYR A 267 18.76 -12.48 -11.77
C TYR A 267 19.82 -11.92 -10.83
N LEU A 268 20.64 -12.82 -10.29
CA LEU A 268 21.75 -12.49 -9.40
C LEU A 268 23.05 -12.95 -10.04
N SER A 269 24.07 -12.08 -10.02
CA SER A 269 25.41 -12.43 -10.49
C SER A 269 26.48 -11.75 -9.64
N GLY A 270 27.57 -12.46 -9.36
CA GLY A 270 28.64 -11.99 -8.48
C GLY A 270 30.02 -12.49 -8.87
N ALA A 271 31.02 -12.02 -8.12
CA ALA A 271 32.40 -12.47 -8.29
C ALA A 271 32.53 -14.00 -8.07
N GLY A 272 33.51 -14.60 -8.75
CA GLY A 272 33.75 -16.05 -8.64
C GLY A 272 32.72 -16.94 -9.33
N GLY A 273 31.87 -16.37 -10.20
CA GLY A 273 30.87 -17.12 -10.96
C GLY A 273 29.60 -17.45 -10.17
N LYS A 274 29.40 -16.83 -8.99
CA LYS A 274 28.18 -16.96 -8.21
C LYS A 274 27.02 -16.37 -9.01
N SER A 275 25.93 -17.13 -9.12
CA SER A 275 24.71 -16.65 -9.77
C SER A 275 23.50 -17.43 -9.27
N ALA A 276 22.34 -16.78 -9.34
CA ALA A 276 21.05 -17.40 -9.10
C ALA A 276 20.03 -16.82 -10.07
N THR A 277 19.00 -17.59 -10.38
CA THR A 277 17.88 -17.12 -11.19
C THR A 277 16.60 -17.71 -10.64
N LEU A 278 15.67 -16.84 -10.27
CA LEU A 278 14.29 -17.21 -9.95
C LEU A 278 13.39 -16.66 -11.04
N THR A 279 12.44 -17.46 -11.52
CA THR A 279 11.50 -17.08 -12.58
C THR A 279 10.08 -17.28 -12.09
N GLY A 280 9.17 -16.38 -12.48
CA GLY A 280 7.77 -16.47 -12.05
C GLY A 280 7.57 -16.02 -10.60
N LEU A 281 8.55 -15.33 -10.01
CA LEU A 281 8.55 -14.88 -8.63
C LEU A 281 7.43 -13.84 -8.42
N GLY A 282 6.52 -14.11 -7.49
CA GLY A 282 5.50 -13.14 -7.08
C GLY A 282 6.15 -11.91 -6.45
N LEU A 283 5.67 -10.72 -6.78
CA LEU A 283 6.12 -9.46 -6.19
C LEU A 283 5.02 -8.84 -5.33
N ASN A 284 5.29 -8.74 -4.03
CA ASN A 284 4.50 -7.94 -3.11
C ASN A 284 5.07 -6.52 -3.05
N LEU A 285 4.22 -5.52 -3.28
CA LEU A 285 4.58 -4.10 -3.24
C LEU A 285 4.21 -3.54 -1.88
N ASP A 286 5.21 -3.24 -1.06
CA ASP A 286 5.02 -2.98 0.37
C ASP A 286 5.79 -1.74 0.82
N THR A 287 5.05 -0.67 1.16
CA THR A 287 5.64 0.55 1.73
C THR A 287 5.96 0.44 3.23
N GLY A 288 5.38 -0.52 3.95
CA GLY A 288 5.69 -0.81 5.36
C GLY A 288 7.08 -1.43 5.54
N ASN A 289 7.65 -2.01 4.49
CA ASN A 289 8.99 -2.60 4.53
C ASN A 289 10.03 -1.75 3.78
N GLY A 290 11.10 -1.33 4.48
CA GLY A 290 12.12 -0.45 3.91
C GLY A 290 13.06 -1.15 2.92
N SER A 291 13.39 -2.42 3.16
CA SER A 291 14.29 -3.22 2.29
C SER A 291 13.53 -4.33 1.59
N PRO A 292 13.91 -4.71 0.37
CA PRO A 292 13.37 -5.91 -0.23
C PRO A 292 13.74 -7.16 0.60
N GLY A 293 12.88 -8.16 0.53
CA GLY A 293 13.08 -9.47 1.14
C GLY A 293 12.61 -10.59 0.23
N ILE A 294 13.31 -11.72 0.26
CA ILE A 294 12.87 -12.94 -0.40
C ILE A 294 12.37 -13.89 0.67
N LEU A 295 11.07 -14.18 0.65
CA LEU A 295 10.48 -15.17 1.53
C LEU A 295 10.45 -16.48 0.76
N TYR A 296 11.20 -17.47 1.24
CA TYR A 296 11.45 -18.72 0.52
C TYR A 296 10.84 -19.93 1.23
N GLN A 297 10.60 -20.96 0.42
CA GLN A 297 10.22 -22.28 0.90
C GLN A 297 11.47 -23.13 1.12
N GLN A 298 11.58 -23.79 2.27
CA GLN A 298 12.65 -24.77 2.55
C GLN A 298 12.51 -26.02 1.66
N ASP A 299 13.65 -26.62 1.35
CA ASP A 299 13.85 -27.76 0.46
C ASP A 299 13.26 -27.56 -0.95
N SER A 300 13.13 -26.30 -1.38
CA SER A 300 12.61 -25.94 -2.70
C SER A 300 13.72 -25.78 -3.74
N ALA A 301 13.32 -25.80 -5.01
CA ALA A 301 14.22 -25.47 -6.12
C ALA A 301 14.73 -24.03 -6.02
N ASP A 302 13.91 -23.12 -5.48
CA ASP A 302 14.27 -21.70 -5.33
C ASP A 302 15.33 -21.53 -4.23
N GLU A 303 15.17 -22.17 -3.07
CA GLU A 303 16.20 -22.16 -2.02
C GLU A 303 17.52 -22.76 -2.53
N THR A 304 17.45 -23.88 -3.26
CA THR A 304 18.62 -24.49 -3.90
C THR A 304 19.30 -23.53 -4.87
N ALA A 305 18.53 -22.74 -5.62
CA ALA A 305 19.05 -21.74 -6.54
C ALA A 305 19.66 -20.53 -5.82
N LEU A 306 19.12 -20.12 -4.66
CA LEU A 306 19.62 -19.00 -3.85
C LEU A 306 20.86 -19.34 -3.03
N THR A 307 20.99 -20.59 -2.56
CA THR A 307 22.10 -21.04 -1.69
C THR A 307 23.51 -20.55 -2.10
N PRO A 308 23.91 -20.54 -3.40
CA PRO A 308 25.25 -20.07 -3.81
C PRO A 308 25.51 -18.56 -3.61
N VAL A 309 24.45 -17.76 -3.51
CA VAL A 309 24.48 -16.29 -3.44
C VAL A 309 24.04 -15.73 -2.07
N SER A 310 23.52 -16.58 -1.18
CA SER A 310 23.02 -16.18 0.13
C SER A 310 24.06 -16.28 1.25
N ASN A 311 23.87 -15.51 2.31
CA ASN A 311 24.49 -15.73 3.61
C ASN A 311 23.69 -16.79 4.37
N VAL A 312 24.38 -17.66 5.09
CA VAL A 312 23.78 -18.79 5.80
C VAL A 312 24.12 -18.71 7.28
N ASP A 313 23.14 -18.90 8.16
CA ASP A 313 23.34 -18.94 9.60
C ASP A 313 23.98 -20.28 10.08
N VAL A 314 24.08 -20.44 11.40
CA VAL A 314 24.66 -21.65 12.02
C VAL A 314 23.80 -22.89 11.84
N ASP A 315 22.51 -22.72 11.58
CA ASP A 315 21.52 -23.79 11.44
C ASP A 315 21.27 -24.14 9.96
N GLY A 316 21.89 -23.40 9.04
CA GLY A 316 21.79 -23.64 7.60
C GLY A 316 20.72 -22.78 6.90
N ASN A 317 20.08 -21.85 7.60
CA ASN A 317 19.04 -21.01 7.01
C ASN A 317 19.65 -19.85 6.22
N LEU A 318 19.03 -19.51 5.09
CA LEU A 318 19.35 -18.30 4.34
C LEU A 318 18.91 -17.08 5.16
N THR A 319 19.78 -16.09 5.29
CA THR A 319 19.56 -14.88 6.12
C THR A 319 19.60 -13.57 5.33
N GLY A 320 19.92 -13.63 4.04
CA GLY A 320 20.07 -12.47 3.19
C GLY A 320 21.15 -12.67 2.14
N LEU A 321 20.98 -12.00 1.01
CA LEU A 321 21.91 -12.06 -0.10
C LEU A 321 23.30 -11.53 0.30
N GLN A 322 24.36 -12.13 -0.25
CA GLN A 322 25.73 -11.66 -0.06
C GLN A 322 25.93 -10.26 -0.65
N ASP A 323 26.85 -9.48 -0.08
CA ASP A 323 27.22 -8.15 -0.58
C ASP A 323 27.88 -8.22 -1.97
N GLY A 324 27.60 -7.21 -2.81
CA GLY A 324 28.26 -7.01 -4.10
C GLY A 324 27.72 -7.88 -5.24
N LEU A 325 26.56 -8.50 -5.09
CA LEU A 325 25.86 -9.15 -6.18
C LEU A 325 25.16 -8.10 -7.03
N GLN A 326 25.29 -8.19 -8.35
CA GLN A 326 24.42 -7.48 -9.26
C GLN A 326 23.06 -8.17 -9.28
N LEU A 327 22.07 -7.49 -8.70
CA LEU A 327 20.66 -7.85 -8.78
C LEU A 327 20.02 -7.17 -9.99
N THR A 328 19.25 -7.92 -10.77
CA THR A 328 18.36 -7.38 -11.82
C THR A 328 17.00 -8.03 -11.68
N LEU A 329 15.96 -7.20 -11.52
CA LEU A 329 14.57 -7.62 -11.40
C LEU A 329 13.82 -7.26 -12.68
N VAL A 330 13.19 -8.25 -13.31
CA VAL A 330 12.53 -8.09 -14.62
C VAL A 330 11.09 -8.56 -14.54
N GLY A 331 10.14 -7.67 -14.76
CA GLY A 331 8.71 -7.98 -14.87
C GLY A 331 8.30 -8.25 -16.32
N THR A 332 7.06 -8.71 -16.50
CA THR A 332 6.41 -8.81 -17.81
C THR A 332 5.24 -7.85 -17.86
N ASP A 333 5.28 -6.86 -18.75
CA ASP A 333 4.23 -5.87 -18.90
C ASP A 333 2.92 -6.49 -19.45
N ALA A 334 1.83 -5.73 -19.42
CA ALA A 334 0.51 -6.16 -19.89
C ALA A 334 0.47 -6.49 -21.40
N ASN A 335 1.50 -6.11 -22.16
CA ASN A 335 1.65 -6.43 -23.58
C ASN A 335 2.56 -7.65 -23.81
N GLY A 336 3.09 -8.27 -22.75
CA GLY A 336 3.98 -9.42 -22.81
C GLY A 336 5.46 -9.07 -23.03
N ASN A 337 5.86 -7.80 -22.91
CA ASN A 337 7.25 -7.39 -23.02
C ASN A 337 7.98 -7.53 -21.67
N SER A 338 9.25 -7.94 -21.72
CA SER A 338 10.11 -7.92 -20.53
C SER A 338 10.56 -6.49 -20.21
N VAL A 339 10.41 -6.08 -18.95
CA VAL A 339 10.76 -4.74 -18.47
C VAL A 339 11.61 -4.86 -17.22
N THR A 340 12.78 -4.21 -17.21
CA THR A 340 13.62 -4.10 -16.01
C THR A 340 12.94 -3.19 -14.99
N LEU A 341 12.47 -3.77 -13.90
CA LEU A 341 11.86 -3.06 -12.78
C LEU A 341 12.94 -2.38 -11.95
N ASP A 342 13.99 -3.13 -11.58
CA ASP A 342 15.10 -2.58 -10.83
C ASP A 342 16.44 -3.27 -11.07
N GLN A 343 17.52 -2.54 -10.79
CA GLN A 343 18.88 -3.04 -10.89
C GLN A 343 19.79 -2.30 -9.90
N PHE A 344 20.40 -3.04 -8.97
CA PHE A 344 21.34 -2.49 -7.99
C PHE A 344 22.34 -3.53 -7.50
N LEU A 345 23.40 -3.07 -6.83
CA LEU A 345 24.35 -3.93 -6.14
C LEU A 345 23.84 -4.20 -4.72
N THR A 346 23.69 -5.48 -4.37
CA THR A 346 23.34 -5.89 -3.00
C THR A 346 24.41 -5.41 -2.01
N GLY A 347 23.99 -5.18 -0.79
CA GLY A 347 24.86 -4.84 0.32
C GLY A 347 24.17 -5.11 1.66
N SER A 348 24.66 -4.46 2.70
CA SER A 348 24.24 -4.72 4.08
C SER A 348 23.46 -3.55 4.70
N THR A 349 23.08 -2.54 3.91
CA THR A 349 22.38 -1.35 4.43
C THR A 349 20.86 -1.50 4.23
N TYR A 350 20.14 -1.68 5.33
CA TYR A 350 18.68 -1.70 5.34
C TYR A 350 18.11 -0.37 4.80
N GLY A 351 17.02 -0.43 4.03
CA GLY A 351 16.41 0.68 3.31
C GLY A 351 17.15 1.08 2.04
N THR A 352 18.32 0.50 1.76
CA THR A 352 19.16 0.93 0.63
C THR A 352 19.43 -0.21 -0.34
N ASN A 353 20.14 -1.24 0.12
CA ASN A 353 20.64 -2.32 -0.76
C ASN A 353 20.72 -3.68 -0.07
N LEU A 354 20.31 -3.78 1.19
CA LEU A 354 20.07 -5.07 1.83
C LEU A 354 18.91 -5.78 1.13
N VAL A 355 19.10 -7.07 0.86
CA VAL A 355 18.03 -8.00 0.48
C VAL A 355 18.04 -9.11 1.51
N TRP A 356 17.10 -9.09 2.43
CA TRP A 356 17.00 -10.12 3.46
C TRP A 356 16.32 -11.38 2.91
N GLU A 357 16.52 -12.51 3.57
CA GLU A 357 15.88 -13.78 3.22
C GLU A 357 15.27 -14.39 4.47
N GLU A 358 14.06 -14.93 4.34
CA GLU A 358 13.33 -15.53 5.46
C GLU A 358 12.58 -16.78 5.00
N TYR A 359 12.62 -17.83 5.83
CA TYR A 359 11.83 -19.03 5.59
C TYR A 359 10.36 -18.79 5.97
N ARG A 360 9.44 -19.03 5.03
CA ARG A 360 8.01 -18.75 5.22
C ARG A 360 7.17 -19.96 5.68
N GLY A 361 7.78 -21.13 5.83
CA GLY A 361 7.05 -22.37 6.13
C GLY A 361 6.90 -23.31 4.92
N ASP A 362 6.65 -24.58 5.21
CA ASP A 362 6.49 -25.63 4.20
C ASP A 362 5.22 -25.44 3.36
N GLY A 363 5.34 -25.65 2.06
CA GLY A 363 4.22 -25.57 1.11
C GLY A 363 3.75 -24.15 0.77
N GLN A 364 4.46 -23.12 1.25
CA GLN A 364 4.27 -21.74 0.82
C GLN A 364 5.06 -21.47 -0.46
N GLU A 365 4.52 -20.65 -1.36
CA GLU A 365 5.26 -20.23 -2.56
C GLU A 365 6.33 -19.19 -2.21
N THR A 366 7.48 -19.29 -2.88
CA THR A 366 8.54 -18.27 -2.80
C THR A 366 8.05 -16.98 -3.45
N TYR A 367 8.26 -15.84 -2.78
CA TYR A 367 7.96 -14.53 -3.34
C TYR A 367 8.97 -13.49 -2.86
N MET A 368 8.96 -12.32 -3.51
CA MET A 368 9.75 -11.18 -3.09
C MET A 368 8.84 -10.05 -2.65
N ASN A 369 9.04 -9.60 -1.42
CA ASN A 369 8.59 -8.29 -0.97
C ASN A 369 9.60 -7.28 -1.50
N ILE A 370 9.21 -6.36 -2.38
CA ILE A 370 10.15 -5.40 -2.98
C ILE A 370 10.44 -4.20 -2.08
N GLY A 371 9.66 -4.05 -1.00
CA GLY A 371 9.72 -2.91 -0.11
C GLY A 371 9.50 -1.57 -0.81
N GLN A 372 10.07 -0.52 -0.23
CA GLN A 372 9.99 0.85 -0.75
C GLN A 372 10.76 1.07 -2.06
N LEU A 373 11.67 0.18 -2.47
CA LEU A 373 12.58 0.40 -3.60
C LEU A 373 11.86 0.80 -4.89
N LEU A 374 10.77 0.10 -5.20
CA LEU A 374 10.03 0.37 -6.42
C LEU A 374 9.32 1.74 -6.35
N PHE A 375 8.79 2.10 -5.19
CA PHE A 375 8.11 3.36 -4.95
C PHE A 375 9.06 4.58 -4.89
N GLU A 376 10.33 4.34 -4.62
CA GLU A 376 11.40 5.34 -4.66
C GLU A 376 11.95 5.57 -6.08
N LYS A 377 11.49 4.80 -7.06
CA LYS A 377 11.85 4.92 -8.48
C LYS A 377 10.67 5.29 -9.36
N TYR A 378 9.47 4.86 -8.96
CA TYR A 378 8.24 5.05 -9.69
C TYR A 378 7.14 5.63 -8.79
N ALA A 379 6.30 6.48 -9.37
CA ALA A 379 4.93 6.63 -8.89
C ALA A 379 4.14 5.39 -9.30
N VAL A 380 3.60 4.67 -8.32
CA VAL A 380 2.93 3.37 -8.50
C VAL A 380 1.42 3.59 -8.54
N THR A 381 0.82 3.30 -9.69
CA THR A 381 -0.62 3.45 -9.95
C THR A 381 -1.30 2.10 -9.79
N TYR A 382 -2.37 2.07 -9.00
CA TYR A 382 -3.25 0.92 -8.83
C TYR A 382 -4.57 1.23 -9.54
N ASP A 383 -4.72 0.74 -10.77
CA ASP A 383 -5.96 0.85 -11.55
C ASP A 383 -6.86 -0.35 -11.24
N LEU A 384 -7.76 -0.15 -10.28
CA LEU A 384 -8.66 -1.20 -9.79
C LEU A 384 -9.82 -1.46 -10.76
N ALA A 385 -10.12 -0.51 -11.65
CA ALA A 385 -11.20 -0.66 -12.63
C ALA A 385 -10.80 -1.61 -13.77
N ASN A 386 -9.52 -1.61 -14.14
CA ASN A 386 -9.00 -2.46 -15.23
C ASN A 386 -8.08 -3.59 -14.75
N GLY A 387 -7.81 -3.70 -13.45
CA GLY A 387 -6.92 -4.71 -12.88
C GLY A 387 -5.48 -4.55 -13.32
N GLN A 388 -4.99 -3.30 -13.35
CA GLN A 388 -3.64 -2.97 -13.80
C GLN A 388 -2.82 -2.25 -12.72
N LEU A 389 -1.53 -2.56 -12.71
CA LEU A 389 -0.52 -1.84 -11.94
C LEU A 389 0.34 -1.01 -12.90
N GLY A 390 0.35 0.30 -12.74
CA GLY A 390 1.15 1.22 -13.55
C GLY A 390 2.41 1.67 -12.81
N LEU A 391 3.56 1.64 -13.48
CA LEU A 391 4.81 2.19 -12.99
C LEU A 391 5.21 3.39 -13.83
N THR A 392 5.11 4.58 -13.24
CA THR A 392 5.51 5.84 -13.90
C THR A 392 6.84 6.31 -13.31
N PRO A 393 7.95 6.35 -14.07
CA PRO A 393 9.21 6.82 -13.54
C PRO A 393 9.08 8.24 -13.00
N TYR A 394 9.72 8.54 -11.87
CA TYR A 394 9.93 9.95 -11.53
C TYR A 394 10.80 10.58 -12.62
N ALA A 395 10.51 11.84 -12.97
CA ALA A 395 11.29 12.55 -13.97
C ALA A 395 12.74 12.65 -13.49
N VAL A 396 13.62 11.83 -14.07
CA VAL A 396 15.07 12.00 -13.89
C VAL A 396 15.39 13.40 -14.42
N PRO A 397 16.06 14.28 -13.65
CA PRO A 397 16.57 15.51 -14.22
C PRO A 397 17.42 15.14 -15.43
N GLU A 398 17.00 15.55 -16.63
CA GLU A 398 17.77 15.40 -17.86
C GLU A 398 19.25 15.70 -17.54
N PRO A 399 20.20 14.77 -17.81
CA PRO A 399 21.63 14.97 -17.54
C PRO A 399 22.23 16.23 -18.20
N GLY A 400 21.46 16.94 -19.05
CA GLY A 400 21.88 18.09 -19.84
C GLY A 400 21.90 19.47 -19.15
N THR A 401 21.32 19.68 -17.96
CA THR A 401 21.29 21.04 -17.35
C THR A 401 22.35 21.28 -16.27
N ALA A 402 22.85 20.23 -15.59
CA ALA A 402 23.95 20.37 -14.63
C ALA A 402 25.33 20.52 -15.31
N GLY A 403 25.53 19.92 -16.49
CA GLY A 403 26.79 20.00 -17.24
C GLY A 403 27.09 21.37 -17.85
N LEU A 404 26.06 22.17 -18.16
CA LEU A 404 26.22 23.50 -18.77
C LEU A 404 26.53 24.61 -17.76
N LEU A 405 26.11 24.48 -16.50
CA LEU A 405 26.44 25.45 -15.44
C LEU A 405 27.89 25.32 -14.96
N LEU A 406 28.45 24.10 -14.94
CA LEU A 406 29.86 23.89 -14.59
C LEU A 406 30.81 24.21 -15.76
N GLY A 407 30.40 23.97 -17.01
CA GLY A 407 31.17 24.37 -18.20
C GLY A 407 31.25 25.89 -18.40
N GLY A 408 30.17 26.63 -18.08
CA GLY A 408 30.14 28.09 -18.18
C GLY A 408 30.98 28.79 -17.12
N ALA A 409 31.03 28.27 -15.89
CA ALA A 409 31.82 28.84 -14.80
C ALA A 409 33.34 28.62 -15.01
N ALA A 410 33.75 27.46 -15.55
CA ALA A 410 35.15 27.18 -15.85
C ALA A 410 35.69 28.05 -17.02
N ALA A 411 34.86 28.30 -18.05
CA ALA A 411 35.25 29.16 -19.18
C ALA A 411 35.40 30.64 -18.78
N LEU A 412 34.58 31.15 -17.85
CA LEU A 412 34.72 32.53 -17.35
C LEU A 412 35.94 32.71 -16.42
N LEU A 413 36.31 31.68 -15.67
CA LEU A 413 37.50 31.71 -14.79
C LEU A 413 38.80 31.63 -15.60
N ALA A 414 38.83 30.80 -16.65
CA ALA A 414 39.97 30.69 -17.56
C ALA A 414 40.20 31.98 -18.38
N TRP A 415 39.13 32.67 -18.79
CA TRP A 415 39.26 33.95 -19.50
C TRP A 415 39.80 35.09 -18.62
N ARG A 416 39.44 35.10 -17.31
CA ARG A 416 39.96 36.12 -16.37
C ARG A 416 41.42 35.90 -15.98
N LEU A 417 41.91 34.67 -15.96
CA LEU A 417 43.31 34.36 -15.64
C LEU A 417 44.27 34.67 -16.81
N ASN A 418 43.80 34.62 -18.06
CA ASN A 418 44.64 34.87 -19.24
C ASN A 418 44.81 36.35 -19.62
N ARG A 419 44.28 37.29 -18.82
CA ARG A 419 44.45 38.75 -19.01
C ARG A 419 45.35 39.43 -17.98
N ARG A 420 46.05 38.67 -17.14
CA ARG A 420 47.02 39.17 -16.15
C ARG A 420 48.44 38.60 -16.32
N GLY A 421 48.81 38.24 -17.55
CA GLY A 421 50.17 37.93 -17.96
C GLY A 421 50.75 39.04 -18.81
#